data_AF-Q3LAD9-F1
#
_entry.id   AF-Q3LAD9-F1
#
_cell.length_a   1.000
_cell.length_b   1.000
_cell.length_c   1.000
_cell.angle_alpha   90.00
_cell.angle_beta   90.00
_cell.angle_gamma   90.00
#
_symmetry.space_group_name_H-M   'P 1'
#
loop_
_entity.id
_entity.type
_entity.pdbx_description
1 polymer ?
#
loop_
_entity_poly.entity_id
_entity_poly.type
_entity_poly.pdbx_seq_one_letter_code
_entity_poly.pdbx_strand_id
1 'polypeptide(L)'
;NLSNQASGRTLLVENLTGNITVDGALMVNNQVGGYALAGSSANFEFKAGVDTKNGTIAFNNNISLGRFVNLKASAHTVNFKDIDTGNGGFNTLDFSGVTNKVNINKLITASTNVAIKNFNINELLVKTNGISVGEYTNFSEDIGNQSRINTVRLETGTRSIYSGGVKFKGGEKLVINDIYYAPWNYFDA
;
A
#
# COMPACT_ATOMS: atom_id res chain seq x y z
N ASN A 1 18.22 1.68 -0.14
CA ASN A 1 18.22 2.89 -0.98
C ASN A 1 18.22 2.47 -2.45
N LEU A 2 17.39 3.09 -3.27
CA LEU A 2 17.30 2.87 -4.72
C LEU A 2 17.59 4.18 -5.43
N SER A 3 18.67 4.24 -6.21
CA SER A 3 18.92 5.37 -7.10
C SER A 3 17.99 5.26 -8.31
N ASN A 4 17.23 6.32 -8.62
CA ASN A 4 16.27 6.35 -9.70
C ASN A 4 16.39 7.67 -10.47
N GLN A 5 16.66 7.60 -11.78
CA GLN A 5 16.75 8.75 -12.68
C GLN A 5 15.82 8.54 -13.88
N ALA A 6 16.35 8.37 -15.09
CA ALA A 6 15.57 8.03 -16.27
C ALA A 6 15.35 6.50 -16.39
N SER A 7 14.23 6.11 -17.01
CA SER A 7 13.81 4.74 -17.36
C SER A 7 13.22 3.88 -16.24
N GLY A 8 13.12 4.40 -15.01
CA GLY A 8 12.64 3.65 -13.86
C GLY A 8 13.62 2.55 -13.43
N ARG A 9 13.54 2.14 -12.17
CA ARG A 9 14.44 1.11 -11.62
C ARG A 9 13.68 0.16 -10.71
N THR A 10 14.15 -1.07 -10.68
CA THR A 10 13.66 -2.11 -9.77
C THR A 10 14.79 -2.60 -8.88
N LEU A 11 14.54 -2.66 -7.58
CA LEU A 11 15.37 -3.37 -6.61
C LEU A 11 14.64 -4.64 -6.19
N LEU A 12 15.19 -5.79 -6.55
CA LEU A 12 14.72 -7.10 -6.08
C LEU A 12 15.55 -7.56 -4.89
N VAL A 13 14.88 -7.89 -3.79
CA VAL A 13 15.44 -8.57 -2.62
C VAL A 13 14.72 -9.89 -2.45
N GLU A 14 15.47 -10.99 -2.56
CA GLU A 14 14.89 -12.33 -2.57
C GLU A 14 15.58 -13.24 -1.54
N ASN A 15 14.77 -14.00 -0.81
CA ASN A 15 15.22 -15.10 0.03
C ASN A 15 14.42 -16.36 -0.37
N LEU A 16 15.11 -17.37 -0.89
CA LEU A 16 14.48 -18.55 -1.46
C LEU A 16 13.82 -19.45 -0.41
N THR A 17 14.41 -19.57 0.77
CA THR A 17 13.97 -20.57 1.77
C THR A 17 13.47 -19.93 3.06
N GLY A 18 14.00 -18.76 3.41
CA GLY A 18 13.78 -18.12 4.71
C GLY A 18 12.94 -16.84 4.65
N ASN A 19 13.03 -16.10 5.75
CA ASN A 19 12.33 -14.85 5.97
C ASN A 19 13.15 -13.65 5.49
N ILE A 20 12.50 -12.50 5.36
CA ILE A 20 13.14 -11.19 5.19
C ILE A 20 12.71 -10.29 6.34
N THR A 21 13.67 -9.61 6.95
CA THR A 21 13.40 -8.53 7.92
C THR A 21 14.07 -7.26 7.42
N VAL A 22 13.30 -6.17 7.36
CA VAL A 22 13.77 -4.85 6.94
C VAL A 22 13.65 -3.89 8.13
N ASP A 23 14.80 -3.61 8.75
CA ASP A 23 14.94 -2.72 9.91
C ASP A 23 15.36 -1.30 9.53
N GLY A 24 15.27 -0.94 8.25
CA GLY A 24 15.61 0.39 7.75
C GLY A 24 14.51 1.01 6.91
N ALA A 25 14.59 2.31 6.68
CA ALA A 25 13.67 3.01 5.80
C ALA A 25 13.93 2.64 4.32
N LEU A 26 12.84 2.59 3.54
CA LEU A 26 12.94 2.56 2.08
C LEU A 26 13.19 3.99 1.59
N MET A 27 14.22 4.13 0.75
CA MET A 27 14.66 5.43 0.25
C MET A 27 14.85 5.38 -1.25
N VAL A 28 14.40 6.41 -1.93
CA VAL A 28 14.70 6.67 -3.34
C VAL A 28 15.60 7.90 -3.38
N ASN A 29 16.72 7.81 -4.10
CA ASN A 29 17.71 8.91 -4.19
C ASN A 29 18.17 9.44 -2.82
N ASN A 30 18.41 8.54 -1.87
CA ASN A 30 18.82 8.83 -0.48
C ASN A 30 17.78 9.60 0.35
N GLN A 31 16.53 9.62 -0.07
CA GLN A 31 15.45 10.32 0.63
C GLN A 31 14.29 9.37 0.98
N VAL A 32 13.85 9.41 2.24
CA VAL A 32 12.60 8.76 2.69
C VAL A 32 11.41 9.53 2.11
N GLY A 33 10.42 8.84 1.56
CA GLY A 33 9.36 9.49 0.78
C GLY A 33 9.86 10.09 -0.54
N GLY A 34 11.07 9.71 -0.99
CA GLY A 34 11.60 10.11 -2.29
C GLY A 34 10.62 9.77 -3.41
N TYR A 35 10.60 10.57 -4.46
CA TYR A 35 9.65 10.47 -5.57
C TYR A 35 10.34 10.01 -6.86
N ALA A 36 9.50 9.61 -7.81
CA ALA A 36 9.87 9.25 -9.16
C ALA A 36 8.99 10.03 -10.17
N LEU A 37 9.31 9.90 -11.46
CA LEU A 37 8.58 10.55 -12.54
C LEU A 37 7.67 9.54 -13.27
N ALA A 38 6.64 10.07 -13.94
CA ALA A 38 5.80 9.26 -14.83
C ALA A 38 6.68 8.60 -15.91
N GLY A 39 6.48 7.31 -16.17
CA GLY A 39 7.33 6.53 -17.09
C GLY A 39 8.72 6.19 -16.54
N SER A 40 9.02 6.50 -15.28
CA SER A 40 10.28 6.15 -14.63
C SER A 40 10.08 5.80 -13.16
N SER A 41 9.15 4.88 -12.88
CA SER A 41 8.82 4.47 -11.50
C SER A 41 10.00 3.83 -10.78
N ALA A 42 10.05 4.02 -9.46
CA ALA A 42 10.98 3.30 -8.59
C ALA A 42 10.24 2.13 -7.96
N ASN A 43 10.71 0.90 -8.16
CA ASN A 43 10.03 -0.32 -7.74
C ASN A 43 10.88 -1.07 -6.72
N PHE A 44 10.32 -1.29 -5.53
CA PHE A 44 10.88 -2.20 -4.53
C PHE A 44 10.16 -3.54 -4.61
N GLU A 45 10.90 -4.63 -4.80
CA GLU A 45 10.34 -5.97 -4.85
C GLU A 45 10.99 -6.85 -3.78
N PHE A 46 10.17 -7.45 -2.93
CA PHE A 46 10.60 -8.37 -1.88
C PHE A 46 9.95 -9.73 -2.06
N LYS A 47 10.74 -10.79 -2.01
CA LYS A 47 10.28 -12.18 -2.15
C LYS A 47 10.88 -13.04 -1.04
N ALA A 48 10.06 -13.67 -0.21
CA ALA A 48 10.54 -14.52 0.89
C ALA A 48 9.92 -15.92 0.83
N GLY A 49 10.73 -16.93 1.13
CA GLY A 49 10.35 -18.34 1.09
C GLY A 49 9.82 -18.75 -0.28
N VAL A 50 10.50 -18.33 -1.35
CA VAL A 50 10.09 -18.63 -2.75
C VAL A 50 9.92 -20.12 -2.99
N ASP A 51 10.80 -20.95 -2.46
CA ASP A 51 10.77 -22.40 -2.67
C ASP A 51 9.95 -23.10 -1.59
N THR A 52 10.01 -22.61 -0.35
CA THR A 52 9.31 -23.20 0.80
C THR A 52 7.83 -22.81 0.89
N LYS A 53 7.43 -21.74 0.21
CA LYS A 53 6.09 -21.11 0.26
C LYS A 53 5.63 -20.73 1.67
N ASN A 54 6.56 -20.63 2.62
CA ASN A 54 6.28 -20.37 4.04
C ASN A 54 7.10 -19.20 4.60
N GLY A 55 7.68 -18.37 3.73
CA GLY A 55 8.49 -17.22 4.15
C GLY A 55 7.65 -16.09 4.72
N THR A 56 8.20 -15.35 5.68
CA THR A 56 7.62 -14.12 6.22
C THR A 56 8.48 -12.92 5.83
N ILE A 57 7.84 -11.81 5.43
CA ILE A 57 8.50 -10.51 5.30
C ILE A 57 8.04 -9.62 6.45
N ALA A 58 8.98 -9.02 7.18
CA ALA A 58 8.69 -8.06 8.25
C ALA A 58 9.35 -6.71 7.94
N PHE A 59 8.54 -5.66 7.88
CA PHE A 59 9.00 -4.27 7.81
C PHE A 59 8.80 -3.61 9.17
N ASN A 60 9.89 -3.50 9.92
CA ASN A 60 9.87 -3.00 11.30
C ASN A 60 9.90 -1.46 11.39
N ASN A 61 10.20 -0.79 10.28
CA ASN A 61 10.13 0.67 10.16
C ASN A 61 8.89 1.14 9.41
N ASN A 62 8.53 2.39 9.66
CA ASN A 62 7.52 3.09 8.88
C ASN A 62 8.04 3.26 7.45
N ILE A 63 7.18 2.93 6.48
CA ILE A 63 7.45 3.08 5.06
C ILE A 63 6.74 4.34 4.58
N SER A 64 7.47 5.22 3.89
CA SER A 64 6.88 6.36 3.18
C SER A 64 7.33 6.31 1.73
N LEU A 65 6.38 6.29 0.81
CA LEU A 65 6.61 6.20 -0.63
C LEU A 65 6.11 7.49 -1.30
N GLY A 66 7.02 8.19 -1.97
CA GLY A 66 6.68 9.36 -2.78
C GLY A 66 5.98 8.98 -4.09
N ARG A 67 5.70 9.98 -4.93
CA ARG A 67 4.97 9.80 -6.18
C ARG A 67 5.64 8.76 -7.11
N PHE A 68 4.87 7.89 -7.74
CA PHE A 68 5.36 6.83 -8.66
C PHE A 68 6.40 5.86 -8.05
N VAL A 69 6.36 5.67 -6.72
CA VAL A 69 7.18 4.66 -6.04
C VAL A 69 6.30 3.47 -5.68
N ASN A 70 6.69 2.28 -6.13
CA ASN A 70 5.91 1.06 -5.98
C ASN A 70 6.59 0.10 -5.01
N LEU A 71 5.77 -0.67 -4.30
CA LEU A 71 6.22 -1.73 -3.40
C LEU A 71 5.48 -3.01 -3.75
N LYS A 72 6.24 -4.06 -4.04
CA LYS A 72 5.75 -5.42 -4.23
C LYS A 72 6.32 -6.33 -3.16
N ALA A 73 5.45 -7.12 -2.52
CA ALA A 73 5.87 -8.15 -1.58
C ALA A 73 5.19 -9.49 -1.92
N SER A 74 5.97 -10.56 -1.96
CA SER A 74 5.48 -11.92 -2.21
C SER A 74 6.06 -12.88 -1.18
N ALA A 75 5.20 -13.44 -0.34
CA ALA A 75 5.56 -14.27 0.80
C ALA A 75 4.35 -15.06 1.30
N HIS A 76 4.53 -15.91 2.31
CA HIS A 76 3.40 -16.48 3.01
C HIS A 76 2.66 -15.42 3.82
N THR A 77 3.39 -14.68 4.66
CA THR A 77 2.85 -13.58 5.47
C THR A 77 3.72 -12.34 5.30
N VAL A 78 3.09 -11.17 5.26
CA VAL A 78 3.80 -9.88 5.26
C VAL A 78 3.29 -9.03 6.40
N ASN A 79 4.21 -8.55 7.23
CA ASN A 79 3.93 -7.70 8.37
C ASN A 79 4.53 -6.33 8.14
N PHE A 80 3.70 -5.31 8.28
CA PHE A 80 4.08 -3.91 8.22
C PHE A 80 3.78 -3.25 9.55
N LYS A 81 4.67 -2.34 9.95
CA LYS A 81 4.31 -1.25 10.85
C LYS A 81 3.38 -0.28 10.08
N ASP A 82 3.87 0.88 9.69
CA ASP A 82 3.07 1.87 8.97
C ASP A 82 3.50 1.96 7.51
N ILE A 83 2.55 2.21 6.61
CA ILE A 83 2.77 2.54 5.20
C ILE A 83 2.08 3.88 4.92
N ASP A 84 2.83 4.84 4.39
CA ASP A 84 2.34 6.15 3.96
C ASP A 84 2.62 6.37 2.47
N THR A 85 1.55 6.36 1.68
CA THR A 85 1.52 6.78 0.27
C THR A 85 0.71 8.07 0.07
N GLY A 86 0.24 8.68 1.17
CA GLY A 86 -0.70 9.80 1.15
C GLY A 86 -0.11 11.13 0.66
N ASN A 87 1.22 11.26 0.67
CA ASN A 87 1.94 12.44 0.15
C ASN A 87 2.57 12.19 -1.24
N GLY A 88 2.45 10.98 -1.78
CA GLY A 88 3.06 10.59 -3.05
C GLY A 88 2.09 10.69 -4.21
N GLY A 89 1.18 9.73 -4.28
CA GLY A 89 0.22 9.56 -5.37
C GLY A 89 0.76 8.70 -6.52
N PHE A 90 -0.15 8.00 -7.21
CA PHE A 90 0.19 7.03 -8.27
C PHE A 90 1.11 5.90 -7.79
N ASN A 91 0.92 5.46 -6.54
CA ASN A 91 1.65 4.35 -5.94
C ASN A 91 0.95 3.02 -6.24
N THR A 92 1.72 1.96 -6.47
CA THR A 92 1.23 0.57 -6.43
C THR A 92 1.81 -0.16 -5.22
N LEU A 93 0.93 -0.65 -4.36
CA LEU A 93 1.21 -1.63 -3.32
C LEU A 93 0.72 -2.99 -3.80
N ASP A 94 1.63 -3.80 -4.35
CA ASP A 94 1.33 -5.13 -4.89
C ASP A 94 1.64 -6.22 -3.87
N PHE A 95 0.60 -6.69 -3.20
CA PHE A 95 0.62 -7.81 -2.27
C PHE A 95 -0.19 -9.00 -2.78
N SER A 96 -0.48 -9.04 -4.09
CA SER A 96 -1.20 -10.14 -4.73
C SER A 96 -0.45 -11.48 -4.62
N GLY A 97 0.89 -11.42 -4.49
CA GLY A 97 1.75 -12.58 -4.26
C GLY A 97 1.80 -13.07 -2.81
N VAL A 98 0.99 -12.52 -1.90
CA VAL A 98 0.91 -12.98 -0.50
C VAL A 98 -0.11 -14.10 -0.38
N THR A 99 0.30 -15.26 0.13
CA THR A 99 -0.53 -16.47 0.07
C THR A 99 -1.40 -16.70 1.29
N ASN A 100 -1.03 -16.16 2.45
CA ASN A 100 -1.83 -16.26 3.67
C ASN A 100 -2.38 -14.90 4.06
N LYS A 101 -1.56 -14.01 4.64
CA LYS A 101 -2.08 -12.78 5.24
C LYS A 101 -1.13 -11.60 5.14
N VAL A 102 -1.70 -10.42 4.94
CA VAL A 102 -0.99 -9.14 5.08
C VAL A 102 -1.50 -8.42 6.32
N ASN A 103 -0.58 -8.04 7.21
CA ASN A 103 -0.90 -7.29 8.42
C ASN A 103 -0.25 -5.89 8.33
N ILE A 104 -1.05 -4.84 8.51
CA ILE A 104 -0.59 -3.44 8.46
C ILE A 104 -1.10 -2.73 9.71
N ASN A 105 -0.21 -2.09 10.47
CA ASN A 105 -0.62 -1.30 11.62
C ASN A 105 -1.34 -0.02 11.20
N LYS A 106 -0.75 0.75 10.29
CA LYS A 106 -1.40 1.94 9.72
C LYS A 106 -1.14 2.05 8.23
N LEU A 107 -2.20 2.26 7.46
CA LEU A 107 -2.13 2.52 6.03
C LEU A 107 -2.68 3.91 5.74
N ILE A 108 -1.85 4.81 5.22
CA ILE A 108 -2.25 6.15 4.78
C ILE A 108 -2.19 6.18 3.26
N THR A 109 -3.31 6.46 2.61
CA THR A 109 -3.44 6.46 1.14
C THR A 109 -4.05 7.75 0.61
N ALA A 110 -3.82 8.03 -0.67
CA ALA A 110 -4.51 9.10 -1.40
C ALA A 110 -4.85 8.63 -2.83
N SER A 111 -3.83 8.49 -3.69
CA SER A 111 -3.91 7.91 -5.03
C SER A 111 -3.05 6.64 -5.06
N THR A 112 -3.63 5.50 -4.71
CA THR A 112 -2.87 4.27 -4.42
C THR A 112 -3.63 3.04 -4.87
N ASN A 113 -2.99 2.23 -5.72
CA ASN A 113 -3.46 0.91 -6.07
C ASN A 113 -2.99 -0.09 -5.01
N VAL A 114 -3.91 -0.73 -4.30
CA VAL A 114 -3.64 -1.71 -3.25
C VAL A 114 -4.13 -3.07 -3.74
N ALA A 115 -3.24 -3.84 -4.36
CA ALA A 115 -3.54 -5.20 -4.81
C ALA A 115 -3.31 -6.16 -3.64
N ILE A 116 -4.36 -6.52 -2.92
CA ILE A 116 -4.27 -7.25 -1.65
C ILE A 116 -5.45 -8.20 -1.47
N LYS A 117 -5.19 -9.37 -0.88
CA LYS A 117 -6.19 -10.36 -0.47
C LYS A 117 -5.93 -10.77 0.97
N ASN A 118 -6.99 -11.11 1.71
CA ASN A 118 -6.94 -11.58 3.10
C ASN A 118 -5.99 -10.75 3.99
N PHE A 119 -6.46 -9.61 4.46
CA PHE A 119 -5.62 -8.67 5.21
C PHE A 119 -6.21 -8.29 6.56
N ASN A 120 -5.36 -7.73 7.41
CA ASN A 120 -5.75 -7.01 8.61
C ASN A 120 -5.05 -5.64 8.60
N ILE A 121 -5.82 -4.57 8.48
CA ILE A 121 -5.34 -3.19 8.63
C ILE A 121 -5.89 -2.65 9.95
N ASN A 122 -5.02 -2.25 10.87
CA ASN A 122 -5.49 -1.70 12.13
C ASN A 122 -6.06 -0.28 11.96
N GLU A 123 -5.38 0.61 11.24
CA GLU A 123 -5.92 1.92 10.88
C GLU A 123 -5.74 2.22 9.38
N LEU A 124 -6.82 2.54 8.67
CA LEU A 124 -6.81 3.07 7.31
C LEU A 124 -7.15 4.57 7.36
N LEU A 125 -6.22 5.42 6.94
CA LEU A 125 -6.42 6.86 6.76
C LEU A 125 -6.49 7.18 5.26
N VAL A 126 -7.61 7.74 4.82
CA VAL A 126 -7.89 8.01 3.41
C VAL A 126 -7.85 9.51 3.18
N LYS A 127 -6.80 9.98 2.50
CA LYS A 127 -6.63 11.38 2.09
C LYS A 127 -7.28 11.63 0.73
N THR A 128 -7.35 12.90 0.34
CA THR A 128 -7.82 13.34 -0.99
C THR A 128 -6.69 13.98 -1.80
N ASN A 129 -6.84 14.03 -3.13
CA ASN A 129 -5.78 14.46 -4.05
C ASN A 129 -5.97 15.91 -4.55
N GLY A 130 -6.38 16.81 -3.65
CA GLY A 130 -6.64 18.21 -3.99
C GLY A 130 -7.82 18.35 -4.95
N ILE A 131 -7.61 18.91 -6.14
CA ILE A 131 -8.65 19.11 -7.15
C ILE A 131 -8.70 18.04 -8.25
N SER A 132 -7.72 17.13 -8.29
CA SER A 132 -7.64 16.09 -9.31
C SER A 132 -8.75 15.06 -9.12
N VAL A 133 -9.42 14.65 -10.20
CA VAL A 133 -10.47 13.61 -10.18
C VAL A 133 -9.96 12.33 -10.86
N GLY A 134 -10.46 11.18 -10.42
CA GLY A 134 -9.99 9.87 -10.89
C GLY A 134 -8.78 9.31 -10.13
N GLU A 135 -8.34 10.02 -9.09
CA GLU A 135 -7.28 9.60 -8.18
C GLU A 135 -7.88 9.14 -6.84
N TYR A 136 -7.73 7.87 -6.50
CA TYR A 136 -8.34 7.27 -5.32
C TYR A 136 -7.52 6.07 -4.80
N THR A 137 -7.91 5.59 -3.63
CA THR A 137 -7.41 4.33 -3.06
C THR A 137 -8.20 3.19 -3.69
N ASN A 138 -7.53 2.35 -4.48
CA ASN A 138 -8.16 1.27 -5.22
C ASN A 138 -7.72 -0.08 -4.65
N PHE A 139 -8.60 -0.76 -3.92
CA PHE A 139 -8.41 -2.16 -3.57
C PHE A 139 -8.72 -3.01 -4.81
N SER A 140 -7.66 -3.33 -5.56
CA SER A 140 -7.77 -3.77 -6.95
C SER A 140 -7.90 -5.27 -7.14
N GLU A 141 -8.03 -6.02 -6.05
CA GLU A 141 -8.18 -7.48 -6.04
C GLU A 141 -9.46 -7.89 -5.31
N ASP A 142 -9.85 -9.16 -5.47
CA ASP A 142 -10.88 -9.76 -4.63
C ASP A 142 -10.32 -9.93 -3.21
N ILE A 143 -10.92 -9.21 -2.26
CA ILE A 143 -10.45 -9.18 -0.86
C ILE A 143 -10.81 -10.46 -0.08
N GLY A 144 -11.60 -11.36 -0.64
CA GLY A 144 -12.11 -12.57 0.01
C GLY A 144 -13.19 -12.29 1.06
N ASN A 145 -13.23 -13.12 2.10
CA ASN A 145 -14.23 -13.05 3.18
C ASN A 145 -13.66 -12.95 4.59
N GLN A 146 -12.33 -12.90 4.72
CA GLN A 146 -11.63 -12.83 6.01
C GLN A 146 -10.89 -11.50 6.22
N SER A 147 -10.99 -10.57 5.27
CA SER A 147 -10.35 -9.27 5.35
C SER A 147 -10.99 -8.39 6.42
N ARG A 148 -10.16 -7.63 7.13
CA ARG A 148 -10.56 -6.77 8.24
C ARG A 148 -9.84 -5.42 8.19
N ILE A 149 -10.58 -4.36 8.51
CA ILE A 149 -10.04 -3.06 8.89
C ILE A 149 -10.58 -2.72 10.28
N ASN A 150 -9.74 -2.45 11.28
CA ASN A 150 -10.28 -2.09 12.60
C ASN A 150 -10.88 -0.68 12.56
N THR A 151 -10.12 0.30 12.09
CA THR A 151 -10.58 1.69 12.01
C THR A 151 -10.36 2.28 10.62
N VAL A 152 -11.40 2.84 10.03
CA VAL A 152 -11.34 3.65 8.79
C VAL A 152 -11.55 5.12 9.14
N ARG A 153 -10.68 6.01 8.66
CA ARG A 153 -10.79 7.46 8.80
C ARG A 153 -10.67 8.12 7.44
N LEU A 154 -11.70 8.84 7.03
CA LEU A 154 -11.65 9.70 5.85
C LEU A 154 -11.19 11.09 6.30
N GLU A 155 -10.26 11.70 5.57
CA GLU A 155 -9.96 13.12 5.73
C GLU A 155 -10.95 13.96 4.92
N THR A 156 -11.22 15.18 5.39
CA THR A 156 -12.07 16.13 4.65
C THR A 156 -11.44 16.43 3.30
N GLY A 157 -12.21 16.25 2.24
CA GLY A 157 -11.77 16.54 0.88
C GLY A 157 -11.94 18.00 0.49
N THR A 158 -11.60 18.28 -0.77
CA THR A 158 -11.80 19.60 -1.36
C THR A 158 -13.28 19.88 -1.55
N ARG A 159 -13.73 21.02 -1.03
CA ARG A 159 -15.15 21.42 -1.06
C ARG A 159 -15.73 21.33 -2.48
N SER A 160 -16.94 20.78 -2.57
CA SER A 160 -17.73 20.66 -3.80
C SER A 160 -17.25 19.62 -4.82
N ILE A 161 -16.22 18.83 -4.53
CA ILE A 161 -15.71 17.78 -5.41
C ILE A 161 -15.37 16.50 -4.63
N TYR A 162 -15.54 15.34 -5.25
CA TYR A 162 -15.08 14.05 -4.70
C TYR A 162 -13.79 13.63 -5.41
N SER A 163 -12.68 14.23 -4.99
CA SER A 163 -11.33 14.07 -5.57
C SER A 163 -10.48 12.98 -4.90
N GLY A 164 -11.08 12.21 -3.99
CA GLY A 164 -10.44 11.12 -3.30
C GLY A 164 -11.47 10.25 -2.60
N GLY A 165 -11.07 9.02 -2.34
CA GLY A 165 -11.93 8.01 -1.74
C GLY A 165 -11.33 6.63 -1.79
N VAL A 166 -12.11 5.65 -1.36
CA VAL A 166 -11.79 4.24 -1.44
C VAL A 166 -12.75 3.57 -2.41
N LYS A 167 -12.22 2.67 -3.23
CA LYS A 167 -12.99 1.77 -4.09
C LYS A 167 -12.50 0.34 -3.94
N PHE A 168 -13.41 -0.61 -3.93
CA PHE A 168 -13.11 -2.04 -3.98
C PHE A 168 -13.49 -2.63 -5.34
N LYS A 169 -12.64 -3.50 -5.89
CA LYS A 169 -12.96 -4.28 -7.09
C LYS A 169 -14.02 -5.34 -6.80
N GLY A 170 -13.94 -5.98 -5.63
CA GLY A 170 -14.88 -7.00 -5.20
C GLY A 170 -14.39 -7.76 -3.96
N GLY A 171 -15.26 -8.61 -3.45
CA GLY A 171 -15.04 -9.46 -2.30
C GLY A 171 -16.38 -9.92 -1.73
N GLU A 172 -16.35 -10.98 -0.93
CA GLU A 172 -17.57 -11.49 -0.29
C GLU A 172 -17.84 -10.75 1.02
N LYS A 173 -16.81 -10.42 1.80
CA LYS A 173 -16.98 -9.77 3.10
C LYS A 173 -15.74 -8.98 3.54
N LEU A 174 -15.98 -7.75 3.99
CA LEU A 174 -15.04 -6.93 4.74
C LEU A 174 -15.60 -6.65 6.13
N VAL A 175 -14.84 -6.93 7.19
CA VAL A 175 -15.21 -6.53 8.56
C VAL A 175 -14.57 -5.19 8.87
N ILE A 176 -15.39 -4.19 9.21
CA ILE A 176 -14.94 -2.88 9.70
C ILE A 176 -15.50 -2.68 11.11
N ASN A 177 -14.66 -2.34 12.09
CA ASN A 177 -15.18 -2.09 13.46
C ASN A 177 -15.67 -0.64 13.59
N ASP A 178 -14.84 0.32 13.20
CA ASP A 178 -15.15 1.76 13.30
C ASP A 178 -14.93 2.46 11.96
N ILE A 179 -15.87 3.33 11.58
CA ILE A 179 -15.74 4.19 10.40
C ILE A 179 -16.04 5.65 10.75
N TYR A 180 -15.08 6.53 10.45
CA TYR A 180 -15.20 7.97 10.62
C TYR A 180 -15.25 8.61 9.23
N TYR A 181 -16.44 9.04 8.81
CA TYR A 181 -16.65 9.71 7.53
C TYR A 181 -16.19 11.17 7.59
N ALA A 182 -15.89 11.74 6.43
CA ALA A 182 -15.61 13.16 6.27
C ALA A 182 -16.25 13.67 4.98
N PRO A 183 -16.64 14.95 4.92
CA PRO A 183 -17.25 15.52 3.72
C PRO A 183 -16.26 15.53 2.55
N TRP A 184 -16.79 15.40 1.34
CA TRP A 184 -16.02 15.51 0.07
C TRP A 184 -14.98 14.40 -0.14
N ASN A 185 -15.19 13.26 0.53
CA ASN A 185 -14.41 12.04 0.41
C ASN A 185 -15.40 10.87 0.41
N TYR A 186 -15.09 9.76 -0.25
CA TYR A 186 -16.04 8.66 -0.40
C TYR A 186 -15.46 7.30 -0.01
N PHE A 187 -16.36 6.37 0.31
CA PHE A 187 -16.05 4.97 0.59
C PHE A 187 -17.03 4.11 -0.20
N ASP A 188 -16.57 3.58 -1.33
CA ASP A 188 -17.33 2.77 -2.29
C ASP A 188 -16.97 1.28 -2.09
N ALA A 189 -17.83 0.55 -1.37
CA ALA A 189 -17.58 -0.82 -0.87
C ALA A 189 -18.78 -1.74 -1.05
#